data_AF-A0A847HYH9-F1
#
_entry.id   AF-A0A847HYH9-F1
#
_cell.length_a   1.000
_cell.length_b   1.000
_cell.length_c   1.000
_cell.angle_alpha   90.00
_cell.angle_beta   90.00
_cell.angle_gamma   90.00
#
_symmetry.space_group_name_H-M   'P 1'
#
loop_
_entity.id
_entity.type
_entity.pdbx_description
1 polymer ?
#
loop_
_entity_poly.entity_id
_entity_poly.type
_entity_poly.pdbx_seq_one_letter_code
_entity_poly.pdbx_strand_id
1 'polypeptide(L)'
;MSRAPRGPAGPADGAPERLSDKALERRVKRWWAGGPYETYVQVTPGLEGVLVEELASGGFGDPAGYEVDRGGVTLELDPAEVMRANLSLRTASRVLLRLGTFPAASPEMLYDRARKLDWEVQLGFAASYALRITARASNLQAGDEVANTVASAVSRHMRELGLYPKPAAGAPLEFHVRLQNDHATVSLDTSGELLHRRGFRRHVHAAPVRETLAAAMVLSGLAGEPELPDVILDPFCGSGTLLMEATDVLLGLQPGRERGFAFEQAAWFRAGRWREA
;
A
#
# COMPACT_ATOMS: atom_id res chain seq x y z
N MET A 1 -0.01 -19.60 -69.16
CA MET A 1 -0.35 -20.06 -67.79
C MET A 1 -0.06 -18.93 -66.82
N SER A 2 -1.05 -18.63 -65.99
CA SER A 2 -1.30 -17.35 -65.33
C SER A 2 -0.34 -17.06 -64.15
N ARG A 3 0.20 -15.83 -64.08
CA ARG A 3 0.85 -15.29 -62.88
C ARG A 3 -0.24 -14.81 -61.92
N ALA A 4 -0.35 -15.44 -60.76
CA ALA A 4 -1.26 -15.02 -59.69
C ALA A 4 -0.88 -13.61 -59.18
N PRO A 5 -1.86 -12.74 -58.88
CA PRO A 5 -1.57 -11.43 -58.28
C PRO A 5 -1.20 -11.62 -56.80
N ARG A 6 -0.10 -10.97 -56.37
CA ARG A 6 0.19 -10.77 -54.95
C ARG A 6 -0.90 -9.86 -54.38
N GLY A 7 -1.73 -10.41 -53.49
CA GLY A 7 -2.69 -9.63 -52.72
C GLY A 7 -1.99 -8.55 -51.88
N PRO A 8 -2.69 -7.47 -51.51
CA PRO A 8 -2.10 -6.42 -50.68
C PRO A 8 -1.67 -7.03 -49.34
N ALA A 9 -0.46 -6.68 -48.91
CA ALA A 9 0.00 -6.98 -47.56
C ALA A 9 -1.04 -6.42 -46.57
N GLY A 10 -1.57 -7.28 -45.70
CA GLY A 10 -2.40 -6.85 -44.58
C GLY A 10 -1.64 -5.83 -43.72
N PRO A 11 -2.36 -4.98 -42.96
CA PRO A 11 -1.72 -3.97 -42.14
C PRO A 11 -0.70 -4.64 -41.22
N ALA A 12 0.54 -4.14 -41.25
CA ALA A 12 1.58 -4.53 -40.31
C ALA A 12 1.02 -4.41 -38.88
N ASP A 13 1.34 -5.41 -38.05
CA ASP A 13 1.02 -5.44 -36.62
C ASP A 13 1.13 -4.04 -36.01
N GLY A 14 -0.03 -3.47 -35.67
CA GLY A 14 -0.15 -2.09 -35.23
C GLY A 14 0.70 -1.86 -33.98
N ALA A 15 1.56 -0.85 -34.03
CA ALA A 15 2.26 -0.39 -32.85
C ALA A 15 1.24 -0.14 -31.71
N PRO A 16 1.54 -0.55 -30.47
CA PRO A 16 0.61 -0.40 -29.35
C PRO A 16 0.18 1.07 -29.22
N GLU A 17 -1.11 1.30 -28.98
CA GLU A 17 -1.64 2.64 -28.74
C GLU A 17 -1.00 3.19 -27.46
N ARG A 18 -0.13 4.20 -27.63
CA ARG A 18 0.57 4.80 -26.51
C ARG A 18 -0.42 5.52 -25.60
N LEU A 19 -0.45 5.16 -24.32
CA LEU A 19 -1.29 5.83 -23.33
C LEU A 19 -0.91 7.31 -23.25
N SER A 20 -1.87 8.18 -23.53
CA SER A 20 -1.71 9.63 -23.36
C SER A 20 -2.05 10.07 -21.93
N ASP A 21 -1.55 11.23 -21.51
CA ASP A 21 -1.83 11.81 -20.18
C ASP A 21 -3.34 11.96 -19.94
N LYS A 22 -4.09 12.46 -20.94
CA LYS A 22 -5.56 12.61 -20.86
C LYS A 22 -6.26 11.27 -20.71
N ALA A 23 -5.76 10.21 -21.36
CA ALA A 23 -6.32 8.88 -21.25
C ALA A 23 -6.06 8.29 -19.86
N LEU A 24 -4.85 8.45 -19.33
CA LEU A 24 -4.50 8.06 -17.97
C LEU A 24 -5.35 8.81 -16.94
N GLU A 25 -5.49 10.13 -17.07
CA GLU A 25 -6.31 10.94 -16.16
C GLU A 25 -7.77 10.46 -16.14
N ARG A 26 -8.34 10.14 -17.31
CA ARG A 26 -9.70 9.57 -17.39
C ARG A 26 -9.81 8.21 -16.71
N ARG A 27 -8.79 7.35 -16.82
CA ARG A 27 -8.75 6.04 -16.15
C ARG A 27 -8.65 6.22 -14.63
N VAL A 28 -7.73 7.05 -14.17
CA VAL A 28 -7.56 7.42 -12.75
C VAL A 28 -8.85 8.01 -12.18
N LYS A 29 -9.54 8.90 -12.90
CA LYS A 29 -10.81 9.48 -12.43
C LYS A 29 -11.90 8.42 -12.28
N ARG A 30 -11.99 7.47 -13.21
CA ARG A 30 -12.94 6.34 -13.10
C ARG A 30 -12.59 5.42 -11.94
N TRP A 31 -11.31 5.12 -11.76
CA TRP A 31 -10.82 4.35 -10.63
C TRP A 31 -11.15 5.06 -9.30
N TRP A 32 -10.81 6.34 -9.14
CA TRP A 32 -11.20 7.12 -7.96
C TRP A 32 -12.71 7.07 -7.64
N ALA A 33 -13.57 7.03 -8.65
CA ALA A 33 -15.02 6.96 -8.49
C ALA A 33 -15.56 5.53 -8.30
N GLY A 34 -14.73 4.50 -8.52
CA GLY A 34 -15.09 3.10 -8.43
C GLY A 34 -14.79 2.45 -7.07
N GLY A 35 -14.20 3.19 -6.13
CA GLY A 35 -14.00 2.74 -4.76
C GLY A 35 -15.31 2.64 -3.96
N PRO A 36 -15.25 2.21 -2.69
CA PRO A 36 -14.04 2.01 -1.89
C PRO A 36 -13.24 0.76 -2.29
N TYR A 37 -12.00 0.67 -1.81
CA TYR A 37 -11.05 -0.39 -2.15
C TYR A 37 -10.60 -1.15 -0.91
N GLU A 38 -10.49 -2.47 -1.03
CA GLU A 38 -9.95 -3.31 0.02
C GLU A 38 -8.51 -2.86 0.37
N THR A 39 -8.31 -2.54 1.64
CA THR A 39 -7.06 -2.04 2.19
C THR A 39 -6.69 -2.89 3.39
N TYR A 40 -5.42 -3.25 3.51
CA TYR A 40 -4.89 -3.98 4.66
C TYR A 40 -3.94 -3.11 5.44
N VAL A 41 -4.31 -2.80 6.68
CA VAL A 41 -3.51 -2.00 7.60
C VAL A 41 -2.75 -2.95 8.51
N GLN A 42 -1.43 -2.99 8.34
CA GLN A 42 -0.56 -3.86 9.12
C GLN A 42 -0.29 -3.26 10.49
N VAL A 43 -0.22 -4.10 11.52
CA VAL A 43 0.11 -3.71 12.90
C VAL A 43 1.01 -4.78 13.55
N THR A 44 1.70 -4.42 14.63
CA THR A 44 2.42 -5.41 15.44
C THR A 44 1.40 -6.42 15.98
N PRO A 45 1.62 -7.75 15.83
CA PRO A 45 0.71 -8.75 16.37
C PRO A 45 0.48 -8.57 17.88
N GLY A 46 -0.78 -8.63 18.30
CA GLY A 46 -1.23 -8.34 19.66
C GLY A 46 -1.76 -6.91 19.87
N LEU A 47 -1.57 -6.00 18.89
CA LEU A 47 -2.09 -4.63 18.94
C LEU A 47 -3.28 -4.40 17.99
N GLU A 48 -3.88 -5.46 17.44
CA GLU A 48 -4.98 -5.38 16.50
C GLU A 48 -6.19 -4.65 17.09
N GLY A 49 -6.51 -4.90 18.36
CA GLY A 49 -7.60 -4.20 19.06
C GLY A 49 -7.39 -2.69 19.15
N VAL A 50 -6.16 -2.26 19.45
CA VAL A 50 -5.81 -0.83 19.51
C VAL A 50 -5.91 -0.20 18.12
N LEU A 51 -5.50 -0.92 17.07
CA LEU A 51 -5.67 -0.45 15.70
C LEU A 51 -7.15 -0.35 15.29
N VAL A 52 -7.99 -1.31 15.69
CA VAL A 52 -9.44 -1.27 15.45
C VAL A 52 -10.06 -0.03 16.08
N GLU A 53 -9.73 0.27 17.34
CA GLU A 53 -10.19 1.47 18.04
C GLU A 53 -9.68 2.75 17.38
N GLU A 54 -8.41 2.78 16.96
CA GLU A 54 -7.81 3.91 16.25
C GLU A 54 -8.48 4.16 14.89
N LEU A 55 -8.76 3.11 14.12
CA LEU A 55 -9.47 3.19 12.84
C LEU A 55 -10.90 3.70 13.03
N ALA A 56 -11.62 3.14 14.01
CA ALA A 56 -13.02 3.51 14.28
C ALA A 56 -13.14 4.96 14.78
N SER A 57 -12.32 5.35 15.76
CA SER A 57 -12.29 6.74 16.28
C SER A 57 -11.79 7.74 15.24
N GLY A 58 -10.91 7.31 14.34
CA GLY A 58 -10.48 8.08 13.17
C GLY A 58 -11.52 8.14 12.05
N GLY A 59 -12.66 7.45 12.14
CA GLY A 59 -13.70 7.44 11.12
C GLY A 59 -13.24 6.86 9.79
N PHE A 60 -12.49 5.76 9.80
CA PHE A 60 -12.02 5.06 8.61
C PHE A 60 -12.99 3.96 8.20
N GLY A 61 -13.72 4.11 7.08
CA GLY A 61 -14.72 3.14 6.67
C GLY A 61 -15.78 2.82 7.74
N ASP A 62 -16.54 1.75 7.55
CA ASP A 62 -17.51 1.24 8.53
C ASP A 62 -16.84 0.20 9.45
N PRO A 63 -16.76 0.42 10.77
CA PRO A 63 -16.23 -0.56 11.72
C PRO A 63 -16.88 -1.94 11.67
N ALA A 64 -18.15 -2.03 11.22
CA ALA A 64 -18.83 -3.32 11.04
C ALA A 64 -18.22 -4.17 9.92
N GLY A 65 -17.49 -3.55 8.98
CA GLY A 65 -16.81 -4.22 7.87
C GLY A 65 -15.34 -4.57 8.15
N TYR A 66 -14.84 -4.36 9.37
CA TYR A 66 -13.45 -4.66 9.69
C TYR A 66 -13.22 -6.17 9.84
N GLU A 67 -12.30 -6.72 9.04
CA GLU A 67 -11.84 -8.09 9.18
C GLU A 67 -10.48 -8.09 9.89
N VAL A 68 -10.46 -8.59 11.13
CA VAL A 68 -9.26 -8.60 11.97
C VAL A 68 -8.50 -9.91 11.79
N ASP A 69 -7.28 -9.80 11.32
CA ASP A 69 -6.32 -10.91 11.20
C ASP A 69 -5.17 -10.71 12.17
N ARG A 70 -4.44 -11.78 12.49
CA ARG A 70 -3.18 -11.65 13.23
C ARG A 70 -2.20 -10.76 12.46
N GLY A 71 -1.86 -9.61 13.02
CA GLY A 71 -0.93 -8.63 12.47
C GLY A 71 -1.55 -7.58 11.55
N GLY A 72 -2.88 -7.45 11.48
CA GLY A 72 -3.50 -6.35 10.73
C GLY A 72 -5.01 -6.42 10.61
N VAL A 73 -5.58 -5.36 10.04
CA VAL A 73 -7.03 -5.21 9.82
C VAL A 73 -7.27 -4.97 8.33
N THR A 74 -8.17 -5.74 7.73
CA THR A 74 -8.70 -5.50 6.38
C THR A 74 -9.98 -4.68 6.48
N LEU A 75 -10.10 -3.65 5.66
CA LEU A 75 -11.28 -2.78 5.57
C LEU A 75 -11.34 -2.12 4.19
N GLU A 76 -12.50 -1.58 3.81
CA GLU A 76 -12.66 -0.83 2.57
C GLU A 76 -12.44 0.66 2.81
N LEU A 77 -11.54 1.27 2.04
CA LEU A 77 -11.21 2.69 2.11
C LEU A 77 -11.28 3.32 0.72
N ASP A 78 -11.78 4.55 0.64
CA ASP A 78 -11.60 5.35 -0.57
C ASP A 78 -10.13 5.81 -0.72
N PRO A 79 -9.69 6.27 -1.91
CA PRO A 79 -8.31 6.71 -2.11
C PRO A 79 -7.86 7.88 -1.21
N ALA A 80 -8.78 8.74 -0.77
CA ALA A 80 -8.47 9.83 0.15
C ALA A 80 -8.25 9.29 1.57
N GLU A 81 -9.07 8.34 2.01
CA GLU A 81 -8.90 7.63 3.27
C GLU A 81 -7.60 6.82 3.30
N VAL A 82 -7.18 6.19 2.19
CA VAL A 82 -5.88 5.51 2.10
C VAL A 82 -4.72 6.48 2.34
N MET A 83 -4.77 7.68 1.75
CA MET A 83 -3.75 8.72 2.00
C MET A 83 -3.80 9.21 3.45
N ARG A 84 -5.01 9.44 3.98
CA ARG A 84 -5.23 9.88 5.37
C ARG A 84 -4.74 8.84 6.37
N ALA A 85 -4.97 7.55 6.13
CA ALA A 85 -4.52 6.46 6.98
C ALA A 85 -2.99 6.44 7.15
N ASN A 86 -2.26 6.70 6.06
CA ASN A 86 -0.81 6.84 6.11
C ASN A 86 -0.35 8.06 6.91
N LEU A 87 -1.08 9.18 6.81
CA LEU A 87 -0.77 10.41 7.52
C LEU A 87 -1.10 10.31 9.02
N SER A 88 -2.22 9.68 9.38
CA SER A 88 -2.82 9.81 10.72
C SER A 88 -2.67 8.61 11.64
N LEU A 89 -2.52 7.40 11.11
CA LEU A 89 -2.44 6.20 11.97
C LEU A 89 -1.10 6.12 12.68
N ARG A 90 -1.17 6.00 14.00
CA ARG A 90 -0.02 5.91 14.91
C ARG A 90 0.34 4.47 15.19
N THR A 91 -0.61 3.55 15.27
CA THR A 91 -0.28 2.15 15.62
C THR A 91 0.09 1.31 14.40
N ALA A 92 -0.41 1.68 13.22
CA ALA A 92 -0.15 1.01 11.96
C ALA A 92 1.36 0.99 11.63
N SER A 93 1.83 -0.14 11.11
CA SER A 93 3.18 -0.31 10.57
C SER A 93 3.25 0.02 9.07
N ARG A 94 2.17 -0.24 8.32
CA ARG A 94 2.07 -0.06 6.87
C ARG A 94 0.61 -0.09 6.42
N VAL A 95 0.27 0.63 5.35
CA VAL A 95 -1.04 0.61 4.70
C VAL A 95 -0.87 0.03 3.28
N LEU A 96 -1.54 -1.10 3.00
CA LEU A 96 -1.46 -1.82 1.73
C LEU A 96 -2.79 -1.73 0.99
N LEU A 97 -2.80 -1.06 -0.16
CA LEU A 97 -3.99 -1.00 -1.04
C LEU A 97 -4.04 -2.27 -1.89
N ARG A 98 -5.06 -3.13 -1.71
CA ARG A 98 -5.15 -4.40 -2.43
C ARG A 98 -5.73 -4.18 -3.83
N LEU A 99 -4.96 -4.58 -4.84
CA LEU A 99 -5.37 -4.54 -6.25
C LEU A 99 -6.27 -5.74 -6.60
N GLY A 100 -6.07 -6.86 -5.89
CA GLY A 100 -6.90 -8.04 -6.05
C GLY A 100 -6.37 -9.26 -5.32
N THR A 101 -7.28 -10.18 -5.02
CA THR A 101 -7.02 -11.50 -4.45
C THR A 101 -7.60 -12.57 -5.37
N PHE A 102 -6.81 -13.58 -5.74
CA PHE A 102 -7.22 -14.59 -6.71
C PHE A 102 -6.47 -15.92 -6.54
N PRO A 103 -7.03 -17.05 -7.02
CA PRO A 103 -6.31 -18.33 -7.06
C PRO A 103 -5.03 -18.25 -7.89
N ALA A 104 -3.96 -18.87 -7.42
CA ALA A 104 -2.62 -18.85 -7.99
C ALA A 104 -1.86 -20.15 -7.66
N ALA A 105 -2.44 -21.29 -8.04
CA ALA A 105 -1.83 -22.61 -7.79
C ALA A 105 -0.67 -22.96 -8.74
N SER A 106 -0.52 -22.23 -9.86
CA SER A 106 0.56 -22.40 -10.84
C SER A 106 1.05 -21.05 -11.38
N PRO A 107 2.26 -20.99 -11.98
CA PRO A 107 2.78 -19.75 -12.57
C PRO A 107 1.89 -19.20 -13.69
N GLU A 108 1.29 -20.07 -14.51
CA GLU A 108 0.39 -19.66 -15.60
C GLU A 108 -0.86 -18.98 -15.06
N MET A 109 -1.46 -19.56 -14.01
CA MET A 109 -2.63 -18.99 -13.36
C MET A 109 -2.31 -17.63 -12.71
N LEU A 110 -1.16 -17.55 -12.02
CA LEU A 110 -0.67 -16.29 -11.45
C LEU A 110 -0.48 -15.23 -12.53
N TYR A 111 0.16 -15.57 -13.65
CA TYR A 111 0.37 -14.65 -14.77
C TYR A 111 -0.95 -14.13 -15.34
N ASP A 112 -1.88 -15.03 -15.67
CA ASP A 112 -3.15 -14.67 -16.32
C ASP A 112 -4.04 -13.80 -15.43
N ARG A 113 -4.00 -14.01 -14.12
CA ARG A 113 -4.76 -13.22 -13.15
C ARG A 113 -4.07 -11.91 -12.83
N ALA A 114 -2.76 -11.91 -12.58
CA ALA A 114 -2.00 -10.70 -12.31
C ALA A 114 -2.05 -9.71 -13.47
N ARG A 115 -2.09 -10.19 -14.73
CA ARG A 115 -2.19 -9.32 -15.91
C ARG A 115 -3.47 -8.47 -15.94
N LYS A 116 -4.54 -8.92 -15.29
CA LYS A 116 -5.85 -8.24 -15.31
C LYS A 116 -5.99 -7.11 -14.28
N LEU A 117 -4.99 -6.93 -13.42
CA LEU A 117 -5.00 -5.84 -12.44
C LEU A 117 -4.79 -4.50 -13.15
N ASP A 118 -5.35 -3.43 -12.59
CA ASP A 118 -5.27 -2.07 -13.14
C ASP A 118 -3.87 -1.45 -12.94
N TRP A 119 -2.82 -2.05 -13.50
CA TRP A 119 -1.44 -1.60 -13.31
C TRP A 119 -1.21 -0.16 -13.76
N GLU A 120 -1.92 0.31 -14.78
CA GLU A 120 -1.73 1.65 -15.33
C GLU A 120 -2.20 2.76 -14.40
N VAL A 121 -3.23 2.52 -13.58
CA VAL A 121 -3.69 3.54 -12.61
C VAL A 121 -2.79 3.60 -11.39
N GLN A 122 -2.02 2.54 -11.13
CA GLN A 122 -1.05 2.46 -10.04
C GLN A 122 0.31 3.03 -10.47
N LEU A 123 0.85 2.53 -11.59
CA LEU A 123 2.19 2.87 -12.10
C LEU A 123 2.21 4.14 -12.95
N GLY A 124 1.16 4.40 -13.75
CA GLY A 124 1.19 5.43 -14.79
C GLY A 124 2.43 5.33 -15.67
N PHE A 125 3.19 6.42 -15.74
CA PHE A 125 4.43 6.53 -16.52
C PHE A 125 5.70 6.18 -15.75
N ALA A 126 5.60 5.57 -14.56
CA ALA A 126 6.76 5.17 -13.78
C ALA A 126 7.71 4.27 -14.61
N ALA A 127 9.01 4.55 -14.53
CA ALA A 127 10.03 3.77 -15.25
C ALA A 127 10.33 2.42 -14.58
N SER A 128 10.05 2.28 -13.28
CA SER A 128 10.36 1.09 -12.52
C SER A 128 9.44 0.88 -11.31
N TYR A 129 9.38 -0.36 -10.84
CA TYR A 129 8.65 -0.78 -9.63
C TYR A 129 9.41 -1.89 -8.91
N ALA A 130 9.13 -2.10 -7.64
CA ALA A 130 9.68 -3.20 -6.85
C ALA A 130 8.62 -4.28 -6.61
N LEU A 131 9.06 -5.52 -6.42
CA LEU A 131 8.20 -6.64 -6.03
C LEU A 131 8.72 -7.22 -4.71
N ARG A 132 7.83 -7.33 -3.72
CA ARG A 132 8.08 -8.07 -2.48
C ARG A 132 7.18 -9.29 -2.44
N ILE A 133 7.78 -10.46 -2.34
CA ILE A 133 7.04 -11.73 -2.41
C ILE A 133 7.12 -12.43 -1.08
N THR A 134 5.97 -12.93 -0.62
CA THR A 134 5.87 -13.80 0.54
C THR A 134 4.98 -14.98 0.18
N ALA A 135 5.32 -16.17 0.64
CA ALA A 135 4.53 -17.37 0.42
C ALA A 135 4.42 -18.19 1.70
N ARG A 136 3.23 -18.70 2.00
CA ARG A 136 2.97 -19.65 3.08
C ARG A 136 1.93 -20.65 2.64
N ALA A 137 2.13 -21.93 2.99
CA ALA A 137 1.17 -23.00 2.72
C ALA A 137 0.60 -22.96 1.28
N SER A 138 1.45 -22.71 0.29
CA SER A 138 1.09 -22.62 -1.13
C SER A 138 2.08 -23.43 -1.95
N ASN A 139 1.66 -23.91 -3.12
CA ASN A 139 2.51 -24.65 -4.04
C ASN A 139 3.63 -23.76 -4.56
N LEU A 140 3.28 -22.54 -4.98
CA LEU A 140 4.24 -21.51 -5.37
C LEU A 140 5.03 -21.02 -4.16
N GLN A 141 6.36 -21.01 -4.26
CA GLN A 141 7.25 -20.50 -3.22
C GLN A 141 7.68 -19.07 -3.51
N ALA A 142 8.01 -18.32 -2.45
CA ALA A 142 8.59 -17.00 -2.62
C ALA A 142 9.98 -17.12 -3.27
N GLY A 143 10.18 -16.45 -4.40
CA GLY A 143 11.42 -16.49 -5.15
C GLY A 143 11.30 -15.92 -6.56
N ASP A 144 12.35 -16.11 -7.34
CA ASP A 144 12.50 -15.51 -8.67
C ASP A 144 11.43 -15.97 -9.66
N GLU A 145 10.92 -17.21 -9.55
CA GLU A 145 9.86 -17.71 -10.43
C GLU A 145 8.58 -16.87 -10.31
N VAL A 146 8.09 -16.65 -9.08
CA VAL A 146 6.91 -15.82 -8.81
C VAL A 146 7.20 -14.36 -9.19
N ALA A 147 8.40 -13.85 -8.92
CA ALA A 147 8.80 -12.50 -9.27
C ALA A 147 8.76 -12.27 -10.79
N ASN A 148 9.38 -13.17 -11.54
CA ASN A 148 9.45 -13.12 -13.00
C ASN A 148 8.07 -13.31 -13.62
N THR A 149 7.22 -14.14 -13.02
CA THR A 149 5.83 -14.36 -13.47
C THR A 149 5.01 -13.08 -13.34
N VAL A 150 5.00 -12.46 -12.17
CA VAL A 150 4.28 -11.19 -11.94
C VAL A 150 4.87 -10.07 -12.77
N ALA A 151 6.21 -9.98 -12.87
CA ALA A 151 6.86 -8.97 -13.70
C ALA A 151 6.53 -9.13 -15.19
N SER A 152 6.43 -10.38 -15.68
CA SER A 152 6.01 -10.67 -17.05
C SER A 152 4.56 -10.25 -17.29
N ALA A 153 3.67 -10.46 -16.32
CA ALA A 153 2.27 -10.06 -16.39
C ALA A 153 2.12 -8.53 -16.44
N VAL A 154 2.80 -7.80 -15.55
CA VAL A 154 2.87 -6.33 -15.54
C VAL A 154 3.42 -5.82 -16.87
N SER A 155 4.54 -6.38 -17.32
CA SER A 155 5.18 -5.97 -18.57
C SER A 155 4.27 -6.22 -19.78
N ARG A 156 3.54 -7.34 -19.82
CA ARG A 156 2.57 -7.61 -20.88
C ARG A 156 1.45 -6.58 -20.91
N HIS A 157 0.83 -6.30 -19.76
CA HIS A 157 -0.25 -5.30 -19.65
C HIS A 157 0.22 -3.90 -20.06
N MET A 158 1.35 -3.46 -19.51
CA MET A 158 1.87 -2.10 -19.75
C MET A 158 2.35 -1.91 -21.19
N ARG A 159 2.91 -2.96 -21.84
CA ARG A 159 3.31 -2.90 -23.26
C ARG A 159 2.14 -2.66 -24.21
N GLU A 160 0.95 -3.17 -23.89
CA GLU A 160 -0.26 -2.94 -24.69
C GLU A 160 -0.68 -1.46 -24.67
N LEU A 161 -0.16 -0.70 -23.71
CA LEU A 161 -0.32 0.74 -23.55
C LEU A 161 0.90 1.55 -24.00
N GLY A 162 1.90 0.91 -24.61
CA GLY A 162 3.16 1.56 -25.02
C GLY A 162 4.06 1.98 -23.85
N LEU A 163 3.93 1.32 -22.70
CA LEU A 163 4.70 1.58 -21.48
C LEU A 163 5.60 0.40 -21.14
N TYR A 164 6.77 0.69 -20.56
CA TYR A 164 7.83 -0.32 -20.34
C TYR A 164 8.46 -0.23 -18.94
N PRO A 165 7.66 -0.24 -17.85
CA PRO A 165 8.21 -0.25 -16.51
C PRO A 165 9.01 -1.54 -16.26
N LYS A 166 10.12 -1.44 -15.53
CA LYS A 166 10.97 -2.59 -15.19
C LYS A 166 11.01 -2.87 -13.69
N PRO A 167 11.08 -4.14 -13.26
CA PRO A 167 11.33 -4.47 -11.87
C PRO A 167 12.73 -3.97 -11.47
N ALA A 168 12.82 -3.20 -10.38
CA ALA A 168 14.06 -2.71 -9.82
C ALA A 168 13.96 -2.64 -8.29
N ALA A 169 14.98 -3.15 -7.59
CA ALA A 169 15.06 -3.02 -6.14
C ALA A 169 15.16 -1.54 -5.74
N GLY A 170 14.43 -1.13 -4.70
CA GLY A 170 14.41 0.26 -4.22
C GLY A 170 13.64 1.24 -5.11
N ALA A 171 12.90 0.75 -6.11
CA ALA A 171 11.96 1.60 -6.84
C ALA A 171 10.91 2.21 -5.89
N PRO A 172 10.43 3.44 -6.16
CA PRO A 172 9.54 4.15 -5.24
C PRO A 172 8.17 3.50 -5.02
N LEU A 173 7.69 2.73 -6.01
CA LEU A 173 6.46 1.95 -5.93
C LEU A 173 6.83 0.48 -5.71
N GLU A 174 6.42 -0.10 -4.58
CA GLU A 174 6.62 -1.51 -4.24
C GLU A 174 5.26 -2.23 -4.22
N PHE A 175 5.16 -3.36 -4.93
CA PHE A 175 3.99 -4.23 -4.88
C PHE A 175 4.29 -5.46 -4.06
N HIS A 176 3.44 -5.71 -3.07
CA HIS A 176 3.46 -6.89 -2.24
C HIS A 176 2.63 -7.99 -2.90
N VAL A 177 3.26 -9.13 -3.16
CA VAL A 177 2.61 -10.35 -3.66
C VAL A 177 2.64 -11.37 -2.53
N ARG A 178 1.49 -11.63 -1.92
CA ARG A 178 1.35 -12.56 -0.81
C ARG A 178 0.60 -13.81 -1.26
N LEU A 179 1.29 -14.94 -1.25
CA LEU A 179 0.73 -16.26 -1.52
C LEU A 179 0.35 -16.94 -0.21
N GLN A 180 -0.92 -17.29 -0.04
CA GLN A 180 -1.41 -18.09 1.08
C GLN A 180 -2.47 -19.07 0.61
N ASN A 181 -2.33 -20.36 0.94
CA ASN A 181 -3.30 -21.40 0.57
C ASN A 181 -3.67 -21.34 -0.92
N ASP A 182 -2.65 -21.26 -1.78
CA ASP A 182 -2.77 -21.15 -3.24
C ASP A 182 -3.59 -19.95 -3.73
N HIS A 183 -3.73 -18.90 -2.91
CA HIS A 183 -4.28 -17.60 -3.30
C HIS A 183 -3.21 -16.53 -3.26
N ALA A 184 -3.12 -15.73 -4.31
CA ALA A 184 -2.28 -14.54 -4.38
C ALA A 184 -3.11 -13.30 -4.07
N THR A 185 -2.65 -12.50 -3.12
CA THR A 185 -3.09 -11.11 -2.90
C THR A 185 -1.99 -10.18 -3.39
N VAL A 186 -2.31 -9.31 -4.34
CA VAL A 186 -1.40 -8.28 -4.85
C VAL A 186 -1.81 -6.93 -4.27
N SER A 187 -0.89 -6.23 -3.63
CA SER A 187 -1.14 -4.93 -3.00
C SER A 187 -0.07 -3.91 -3.38
N LEU A 188 -0.46 -2.66 -3.53
CA LEU A 188 0.47 -1.53 -3.56
C LEU A 188 0.82 -1.14 -2.11
N ASP A 189 2.11 -1.04 -1.82
CA ASP A 189 2.57 -0.40 -0.59
C ASP A 189 2.41 1.12 -0.73
N THR A 190 1.47 1.69 0.03
CA THR A 190 1.20 3.12 0.00
C THR A 190 2.07 3.91 0.98
N SER A 191 2.72 3.23 1.95
CA SER A 191 3.51 3.86 2.99
C SER A 191 4.97 4.10 2.61
N GLY A 192 5.60 3.14 1.90
CA GLY A 192 7.03 3.18 1.59
C GLY A 192 7.90 2.76 2.78
N GLU A 193 8.50 3.71 3.49
CA GLU A 193 9.16 3.36 4.76
C GLU A 193 8.12 2.91 5.80
N LEU A 194 8.52 2.05 6.75
CA LEU A 194 7.62 1.65 7.83
C LEU A 194 7.16 2.88 8.63
N LEU A 195 5.88 2.90 9.02
CA LEU A 195 5.23 4.08 9.58
C LEU A 195 5.84 4.53 10.92
N HIS A 196 6.44 3.63 11.70
CA HIS A 196 7.17 4.01 12.92
C HIS A 196 8.29 5.02 12.68
N ARG A 197 8.85 5.11 11.47
CA ARG A 197 9.84 6.16 11.11
C ARG A 197 9.13 7.49 10.88
N ARG A 198 8.84 8.26 11.93
CA ARG A 198 8.04 9.49 11.86
C ARG A 198 8.72 10.68 11.16
N GLY A 199 10.05 10.68 11.04
CA GLY A 199 10.84 11.74 10.40
C GLY A 199 11.57 12.68 11.37
N PHE A 200 11.08 12.85 12.61
CA PHE A 200 11.69 13.78 13.58
C PHE A 200 12.90 13.23 14.35
N ARG A 201 13.15 11.91 14.31
CA ARG A 201 14.17 11.27 15.14
C ARG A 201 15.57 11.35 14.49
N ARG A 202 16.44 12.22 15.05
CA ARG A 202 17.83 12.42 14.58
C ARG A 202 18.87 11.54 15.30
N HIS A 203 18.56 11.03 16.49
CA HIS A 203 19.48 10.21 17.30
C HIS A 203 18.85 8.86 17.63
N VAL A 204 19.52 7.78 17.21
CA VAL A 204 19.12 6.39 17.49
C VAL A 204 20.05 5.85 18.57
N HIS A 205 19.55 5.73 19.80
CA HIS A 205 20.26 5.01 20.86
C HIS A 205 20.18 3.49 20.62
N ALA A 206 20.90 2.69 21.42
CA ALA A 206 20.80 1.23 21.33
C ALA A 206 19.41 0.78 21.80
N ALA A 207 18.61 0.23 20.88
CA ALA A 207 17.31 -0.42 21.12
C ALA A 207 16.17 0.47 21.68
N PRO A 208 15.77 1.57 21.01
CA PRO A 208 14.57 2.30 21.39
C PRO A 208 13.30 1.49 21.10
N VAL A 209 12.29 1.67 21.95
CA VAL A 209 10.91 1.22 21.66
C VAL A 209 10.47 1.86 20.34
N ARG A 210 9.83 1.07 19.47
CA ARG A 210 9.24 1.57 18.22
C ARG A 210 8.12 2.56 18.53
N GLU A 211 8.08 3.63 17.76
CA GLU A 211 7.10 4.70 17.81
C GLU A 211 5.66 4.17 17.75
N THR A 212 5.40 3.15 16.92
CA THR A 212 4.07 2.51 16.82
C THR A 212 3.66 1.78 18.09
N LEU A 213 4.61 1.15 18.79
CA LEU A 213 4.34 0.48 20.08
C LEU A 213 4.16 1.51 21.20
N ALA A 214 5.01 2.55 21.23
CA ALA A 214 4.87 3.65 22.17
C ALA A 214 3.51 4.36 22.03
N ALA A 215 3.08 4.66 20.79
CA ALA A 215 1.76 5.22 20.53
C ALA A 215 0.63 4.30 21.00
N ALA A 216 0.73 2.99 20.76
CA ALA A 216 -0.27 2.04 21.24
C ALA A 216 -0.36 2.04 22.77
N MET A 217 0.77 2.08 23.48
CA MET A 217 0.79 2.19 24.95
C MET A 217 0.10 3.47 25.43
N VAL A 218 0.36 4.61 24.77
CA VAL A 218 -0.28 5.89 25.09
C VAL A 218 -1.79 5.82 24.87
N LEU A 219 -2.23 5.36 23.69
CA LEU A 219 -3.66 5.27 23.37
C LEU A 219 -4.39 4.35 24.35
N SER A 220 -3.83 3.18 24.66
CA SER A 220 -4.40 2.27 25.66
C SER A 220 -4.41 2.86 27.07
N GLY A 221 -3.39 3.63 27.45
CA GLY A 221 -3.34 4.31 28.74
C GLY A 221 -4.39 5.42 28.87
N LEU A 222 -4.66 6.16 27.78
CA LEU A 222 -5.64 7.25 27.77
C LEU A 222 -7.08 6.76 27.63
N ALA A 223 -7.32 5.61 26.98
CA ALA A 223 -8.68 5.10 26.74
C ALA A 223 -9.48 4.81 28.02
N GLY A 224 -8.81 4.60 29.16
CA GLY A 224 -9.43 4.34 30.45
C GLY A 224 -9.64 5.58 31.32
N GLU A 225 -9.15 6.75 30.91
CA GLU A 225 -9.16 7.95 31.74
C GLU A 225 -10.39 8.84 31.41
N PRO A 226 -11.16 9.27 32.42
CA PRO A 226 -12.35 10.11 32.21
C PRO A 226 -11.98 11.54 31.75
N GLU A 227 -10.79 12.00 32.09
CA GLU A 227 -10.24 13.31 31.74
C GLU A 227 -8.79 13.13 31.27
N LEU A 228 -8.30 14.07 30.46
CA LEU A 228 -6.89 14.04 30.05
C LEU A 228 -5.99 14.28 31.28
N PRO A 229 -4.87 13.54 31.41
CA PRO A 229 -4.01 13.67 32.57
C PRO A 229 -3.28 15.02 32.58
N ASP A 230 -3.21 15.67 33.75
CA ASP A 230 -2.42 16.89 33.96
C ASP A 230 -0.90 16.64 33.87
N VAL A 231 -0.47 15.41 34.18
CA VAL A 231 0.95 15.01 34.22
C VAL A 231 1.12 13.63 33.60
N ILE A 232 2.01 13.52 32.62
CA ILE A 232 2.53 12.24 32.12
C ILE A 232 4.00 12.15 32.52
N LEU A 233 4.36 11.09 33.26
CA LEU A 233 5.70 10.84 33.74
C LEU A 233 6.20 9.47 33.26
N ASP A 234 7.36 9.46 32.61
CA ASP A 234 8.11 8.23 32.31
C ASP A 234 9.48 8.30 33.04
N PRO A 235 9.62 7.66 34.22
CA PRO A 235 10.86 7.72 35.01
C PRO A 235 12.02 6.94 34.37
N PHE A 236 11.75 6.18 33.31
CA PHE A 236 12.73 5.37 32.57
C PHE A 236 12.73 5.73 31.07
N CYS A 237 12.49 7.01 30.76
CA CYS A 237 12.18 7.47 29.41
C CYS A 237 13.26 7.22 28.36
N GLY A 238 14.53 7.03 28.75
CA GLY A 238 15.64 6.81 27.84
C GLY A 238 15.67 7.86 26.72
N SER A 239 15.42 7.41 25.49
CA SER A 239 15.35 8.28 24.29
C SER A 239 14.06 9.12 24.16
N GLY A 240 13.14 9.03 25.13
CA GLY A 240 11.91 9.81 25.19
C GLY A 240 10.78 9.40 24.24
N THR A 241 10.83 8.22 23.59
CA THR A 241 9.82 7.82 22.57
C THR A 241 8.40 7.94 23.10
N LEU A 242 8.15 7.41 24.30
CA LEU A 242 6.81 7.36 24.89
C LEU A 242 6.27 8.77 25.15
N LEU A 243 7.09 9.65 25.73
CA LEU A 243 6.72 11.04 26.01
C LEU A 243 6.50 11.86 24.73
N MET A 244 7.28 11.61 23.68
CA MET A 244 7.08 12.25 22.38
C MET A 244 5.74 11.82 21.75
N GLU A 245 5.46 10.52 21.70
CA GLU A 245 4.17 10.03 21.17
C GLU A 245 2.99 10.50 22.03
N ALA A 246 3.15 10.57 23.36
CA ALA A 246 2.13 11.13 24.26
C ALA A 246 1.84 12.60 23.94
N THR A 247 2.90 13.40 23.73
CA THR A 247 2.77 14.81 23.36
C THR A 247 2.04 14.95 22.02
N ASP A 248 2.42 14.15 21.01
CA ASP A 248 1.79 14.16 19.69
C ASP A 248 0.30 13.76 19.74
N VAL A 249 -0.06 12.78 20.57
CA VAL A 249 -1.46 12.37 20.78
C VAL A 249 -2.26 13.49 21.44
N LEU A 250 -1.76 14.06 22.54
CA LEU A 250 -2.46 15.10 23.31
C LEU A 250 -2.62 16.41 22.53
N LEU A 251 -1.64 16.75 21.67
CA LEU A 251 -1.71 17.93 20.81
C LEU A 251 -2.44 17.69 19.48
N GLY A 252 -2.90 16.47 19.21
CA GLY A 252 -3.57 16.12 17.95
C GLY A 252 -2.65 16.21 16.72
N LEU A 253 -1.33 16.06 16.89
CA LEU A 253 -0.37 16.18 15.80
C LEU A 253 -0.31 14.89 14.98
N GLN A 254 -0.44 15.00 13.65
CA GLN A 254 -0.41 13.83 12.77
C GLN A 254 0.98 13.14 12.76
N PRO A 255 1.08 11.82 12.98
CA PRO A 255 2.36 11.11 13.02
C PRO A 255 3.13 11.16 11.69
N GLY A 256 2.43 11.33 10.57
CA GLY A 256 3.00 11.38 9.23
C GLY A 256 3.47 12.77 8.75
N ARG A 257 3.35 13.83 9.57
CA ARG A 257 3.51 15.23 9.14
C ARG A 257 4.92 15.62 8.65
N GLU A 258 5.96 14.89 9.03
CA GLU A 258 7.37 15.18 8.69
C GLU A 258 8.00 14.14 7.75
N ARG A 259 7.20 13.35 7.05
CA ARG A 259 7.68 12.31 6.13
C ARG A 259 6.91 12.30 4.81
N GLY A 260 7.52 11.69 3.79
CA GLY A 260 6.85 11.38 2.53
C GLY A 260 6.28 9.95 2.52
N PHE A 261 5.45 9.67 1.52
CA PHE A 261 4.80 8.37 1.34
C PHE A 261 4.94 7.83 -0.08
N ALA A 262 4.90 6.50 -0.22
CA ALA A 262 5.00 5.85 -1.53
C ALA A 262 3.80 6.17 -2.44
N PHE A 263 2.61 6.39 -1.87
CA PHE A 263 1.44 6.76 -2.67
C PHE A 263 1.64 8.06 -3.46
N GLU A 264 2.53 8.97 -3.03
CA GLU A 264 2.80 10.23 -3.74
C GLU A 264 3.36 10.01 -5.15
N GLN A 265 3.89 8.80 -5.39
CA GLN A 265 4.47 8.38 -6.67
C GLN A 265 3.47 7.58 -7.52
N ALA A 266 2.32 7.22 -6.97
CA ALA A 266 1.30 6.48 -7.67
C ALA A 266 0.53 7.39 -8.64
N ALA A 267 0.13 6.86 -9.80
CA ALA A 267 -0.52 7.67 -10.82
C ALA A 267 -1.91 8.20 -10.40
N TRP A 268 -2.54 7.58 -9.41
CA TRP A 268 -3.80 8.02 -8.83
C TRP A 268 -3.66 9.12 -7.78
N PHE A 269 -2.44 9.51 -7.39
CA PHE A 269 -2.20 10.53 -6.38
C PHE A 269 -2.80 11.89 -6.74
N ARG A 270 -3.40 12.56 -5.77
CA ARG A 270 -3.98 13.91 -5.90
C ARG A 270 -3.54 14.75 -4.70
N ALA A 271 -2.52 15.60 -4.89
CA ALA A 271 -1.90 16.39 -3.81
C ALA A 271 -2.88 17.24 -2.97
N GLY A 272 -3.93 17.79 -3.59
CA GLY A 272 -4.91 18.64 -2.89
C GLY A 272 -5.91 17.89 -2.00
N ARG A 273 -5.93 16.54 -2.00
CA ARG A 273 -6.97 15.75 -1.30
C ARG A 273 -6.50 15.06 -0.01
N TRP A 274 -5.24 15.22 0.41
CA TRP A 274 -4.72 14.53 1.61
C TRP A 274 -4.17 15.44 2.72
N ARG A 275 -3.88 16.72 2.43
CA ARG A 275 -3.41 17.70 3.44
C ARG A 275 -4.53 18.56 4.05
N GLU A 276 -5.75 18.43 3.56
CA GLU A 276 -6.92 19.18 4.04
C GLU A 276 -7.76 18.37 5.05
N ALA A 277 -7.27 17.21 5.51
CA ALA A 277 -7.92 16.31 6.47
C ALA A 277 -7.22 16.30 7.83
#